data_AF-A0A7C1ZDR0-F1
#
_entry.id   AF-A0A7C1ZDR0-F1
#
_cell.length_a   1.000
_cell.length_b   1.000
_cell.length_c   1.000
_cell.angle_alpha   90.00
_cell.angle_beta   90.00
_cell.angle_gamma   90.00
#
_symmetry.space_group_name_H-M   'P 1'
#
loop_
_entity.id
_entity.type
_entity.pdbx_description
1 polymer ?
#
loop_
_entity_poly.entity_id
_entity_poly.type
_entity_poly.pdbx_seq_one_letter_code
_entity_poly.pdbx_strand_id
1 'polypeptide(L)'
;MIQALLLDLDNTLLKNDMKRFVPAYLSALSEYMSELFSPDVFTRHLMRATNAMLSNTDTSHSNLEVFDAAFFPALGRTRAELGPLFDAFYATRFPQLRSLTRPNPAARPLL
;
A
#
# COMPACT_ATOMS: atom_id res chain seq x y z
N MET A 1 -24.17 -25.03 7.18
CA MET A 1 -23.47 -24.40 8.32
C MET A 1 -22.27 -23.67 7.75
N ILE A 2 -22.01 -22.40 8.12
CA ILE A 2 -20.87 -21.63 7.62
C ILE A 2 -19.63 -22.00 8.45
N GLN A 3 -18.49 -22.27 7.80
CA GLN A 3 -17.24 -22.68 8.48
C GLN A 3 -16.21 -21.57 8.62
N ALA A 4 -16.24 -20.57 7.72
CA ALA A 4 -15.34 -19.43 7.75
C ALA A 4 -16.01 -18.20 7.14
N LEU A 5 -15.56 -17.02 7.57
CA LEU A 5 -15.95 -15.71 7.03
C LEU A 5 -14.67 -14.93 6.72
N LEU A 6 -14.54 -14.44 5.49
CA LEU A 6 -13.46 -13.54 5.08
C LEU A 6 -14.04 -12.14 5.00
N LEU A 7 -13.51 -11.24 5.82
CA LEU A 7 -13.95 -9.85 5.90
C LEU A 7 -12.91 -8.96 5.20
N ASP A 8 -13.35 -8.27 4.17
CA ASP A 8 -12.58 -7.20 3.54
C ASP A 8 -12.50 -5.96 4.46
N LEU A 9 -11.58 -5.04 4.19
CA LEU A 9 -11.40 -3.82 4.97
C LEU A 9 -12.12 -2.62 4.35
N ASP A 10 -11.67 -2.15 3.19
CA ASP A 10 -12.07 -0.86 2.64
C ASP A 10 -13.49 -0.90 2.06
N ASN A 11 -14.36 -0.05 2.59
CA ASN A 11 -15.80 -0.05 2.32
C ASN A 11 -16.56 -1.30 2.81
N THR A 12 -15.89 -2.13 3.61
CA THR A 12 -16.48 -3.26 4.35
C THR A 12 -16.42 -2.96 5.86
N LEU A 13 -15.27 -3.17 6.50
CA LEU A 13 -15.04 -2.85 7.92
C LEU A 13 -14.71 -1.37 8.16
N LEU A 14 -14.19 -0.68 7.15
CA LEU A 14 -13.80 0.73 7.19
C LEU A 14 -14.60 1.54 6.17
N LYS A 15 -14.97 2.77 6.53
CA LYS A 15 -15.36 3.79 5.54
C LYS A 15 -14.09 4.50 5.09
N ASN A 16 -13.57 4.12 3.93
CA ASN A 16 -12.34 4.67 3.38
C ASN A 16 -12.57 5.17 1.95
N ASP A 17 -12.54 6.50 1.77
CA ASP A 17 -12.62 7.09 0.45
C ASP A 17 -11.25 7.00 -0.22
N MET A 18 -11.08 5.99 -1.08
CA MET A 18 -9.82 5.72 -1.78
C MET A 18 -9.39 6.89 -2.67
N LYS A 19 -10.31 7.72 -3.17
CA LYS A 19 -9.96 8.92 -3.96
C LYS A 19 -9.26 9.98 -3.12
N ARG A 20 -9.51 9.99 -1.81
CA ARG A 20 -8.85 10.89 -0.86
C ARG A 20 -7.66 10.24 -0.17
N PHE A 21 -7.78 8.96 0.18
CA PHE A 21 -6.75 8.24 0.92
C PHE A 21 -5.51 7.98 0.09
N VAL A 22 -5.66 7.48 -1.14
CA VAL A 22 -4.52 7.10 -1.99
C VAL A 22 -3.59 8.28 -2.27
N PRO A 23 -4.08 9.48 -2.68
CA PRO A 23 -3.19 10.62 -2.89
C PRO A 23 -2.45 11.04 -1.62
N ALA A 24 -3.12 11.05 -0.46
CA ALA A 24 -2.49 11.41 0.80
C ALA A 24 -1.43 10.40 1.24
N TYR A 25 -1.72 9.10 1.05
CA TYR A 25 -0.77 8.03 1.31
C TYR A 25 0.48 8.13 0.43
N LEU A 26 0.30 8.31 -0.89
CA LEU A 26 1.42 8.45 -1.83
C LEU A 26 2.26 9.69 -1.53
N SER A 27 1.61 10.83 -1.21
CA SER A 27 2.31 12.04 -0.77
C SER A 27 3.16 11.77 0.47
N ALA A 28 2.56 11.22 1.53
CA ALA A 28 3.27 10.95 2.78
C ALA A 28 4.44 9.96 2.61
N LEU A 29 4.26 8.92 1.79
CA LEU A 29 5.31 7.93 1.54
C LEU A 29 6.43 8.51 0.69
N SER A 30 6.12 9.25 -0.38
CA SER A 30 7.12 9.87 -1.25
C SER A 30 7.93 10.96 -0.53
N GLU A 31 7.29 11.72 0.36
CA GLU A 31 7.96 12.69 1.23
C GLU A 31 8.86 11.97 2.24
N TYR A 32 8.40 10.88 2.86
CA TYR A 32 9.24 10.09 3.76
C TYR A 32 10.50 9.52 3.07
N MET A 33 10.39 9.20 1.78
CA MET A 33 11.50 8.66 0.98
C MET A 33 12.36 9.75 0.31
N SER A 34 12.10 11.04 0.58
CA SER A 34 12.71 12.14 -0.17
C SER A 34 14.21 12.29 0.04
N GLU A 35 14.76 11.75 1.13
CA GLU A 35 16.20 11.73 1.38
C GLU A 35 16.96 10.84 0.38
N LEU A 36 16.29 9.84 -0.21
CA LEU A 36 16.89 8.88 -1.13
C LEU A 36 16.47 9.11 -2.58
N PHE A 37 15.27 9.62 -2.82
CA PHE A 37 14.69 9.75 -4.15
C PHE A 37 13.93 11.06 -4.30
N SER A 38 13.89 11.61 -5.52
CA SER A 38 12.91 12.65 -5.83
C SER A 38 11.49 12.09 -5.63
N PRO A 39 10.58 12.79 -4.90
CA PRO A 39 9.22 12.31 -4.66
C PRO A 39 8.44 11.94 -5.93
N ASP A 40 8.60 12.72 -7.01
CA ASP A 40 7.94 12.48 -8.30
C ASP A 40 8.48 11.21 -8.98
N VAL A 41 9.80 11.01 -8.92
CA VAL A 41 10.45 9.82 -9.50
C VAL A 41 10.03 8.57 -8.72
N PHE A 42 10.07 8.64 -7.39
CA PHE A 42 9.64 7.54 -6.52
C PHE A 42 8.18 7.15 -6.79
N THR A 43 7.27 8.12 -6.77
CA THR A 43 5.83 7.88 -7.00
C THR A 43 5.57 7.28 -8.37
N ARG A 44 6.29 7.72 -9.41
CA ARG A 44 6.17 7.17 -10.76
C ARG A 44 6.57 5.69 -10.82
N HIS A 45 7.68 5.31 -10.18
CA HIS A 45 8.11 3.92 -10.12
C HIS A 45 7.16 3.05 -9.30
N LEU A 46 6.66 3.59 -8.18
CA LEU A 46 5.65 2.94 -7.36
C LEU A 46 4.38 2.63 -8.18
N MET A 47 3.83 3.63 -8.87
CA MET A 47 2.64 3.44 -9.70
C MET A 47 2.88 2.48 -10.88
N ARG A 48 4.07 2.52 -11.49
CA ARG A 48 4.44 1.57 -12.55
C ARG A 48 4.46 0.13 -12.04
N ALA A 49 5.04 -0.11 -10.86
CA ALA A 49 5.09 -1.44 -10.25
C ALA A 49 3.70 -1.92 -9.83
N THR A 50 2.87 -1.04 -9.26
CA THR A 50 1.46 -1.34 -8.96
C THR A 50 0.70 -1.74 -10.22
N ASN A 51 0.88 -1.02 -11.33
CA ASN A 51 0.22 -1.35 -12.60
C ASN A 51 0.70 -2.69 -13.17
N ALA A 52 1.99 -3.01 -13.03
CA ALA A 52 2.54 -4.31 -13.45
C ALA A 52 1.91 -5.46 -12.65
N MET A 53 1.83 -5.30 -11.32
CA MET A 53 1.16 -6.25 -10.42
C MET A 53 -0.32 -6.44 -10.80
N LEU A 54 -1.07 -5.35 -11.00
CA LEU A 54 -2.50 -5.40 -11.35
C LEU A 54 -2.77 -6.02 -12.72
N SER A 55 -1.85 -5.85 -13.67
CA SER A 55 -2.00 -6.37 -15.03
C SER A 55 -1.52 -7.82 -15.16
N ASN A 56 -0.88 -8.37 -14.13
CA ASN A 56 -0.38 -9.73 -14.16
C ASN A 56 -1.52 -10.75 -14.03
N THR A 57 -1.65 -11.61 -15.03
CA THR A 57 -2.62 -12.72 -15.05
C THR A 57 -1.97 -14.08 -14.80
N ASP A 58 -0.65 -14.12 -14.64
CA ASP A 58 0.08 -15.35 -14.34
C ASP A 58 -0.09 -15.74 -12.87
N THR A 59 -0.79 -16.84 -12.63
CA THR A 59 -1.10 -17.35 -11.28
C THR A 59 0.08 -18.06 -10.62
N SER A 60 1.19 -18.28 -11.32
CA SER A 60 2.40 -18.87 -10.75
C SER A 60 3.19 -17.90 -9.88
N HIS A 61 2.91 -16.60 -10.00
CA HIS A 61 3.53 -15.55 -9.22
C HIS A 61 2.52 -14.86 -8.30
N SER A 62 2.95 -14.56 -7.09
CA SER A 62 2.21 -13.70 -6.19
C SER A 62 2.27 -12.24 -6.65
N ASN A 63 1.28 -11.45 -6.24
CA ASN A 63 1.27 -10.01 -6.45
C ASN A 63 2.54 -9.33 -5.91
N LEU A 64 3.04 -9.80 -4.76
CA LEU A 64 4.24 -9.27 -4.13
C LEU A 64 5.48 -9.50 -5.00
N GLU A 65 5.66 -10.71 -5.55
CA GLU A 65 6.80 -11.03 -6.41
C GLU A 65 6.81 -10.18 -7.67
N VAL A 66 5.66 -10.00 -8.32
CA VAL A 66 5.52 -9.16 -9.52
C VAL A 66 5.83 -7.71 -9.20
N PHE A 67 5.29 -7.19 -8.09
CA PHE A 67 5.56 -5.82 -7.64
C PHE A 67 7.05 -5.62 -7.33
N ASP A 68 7.65 -6.50 -6.53
CA ASP A 68 9.04 -6.39 -6.08
C ASP A 68 10.02 -6.45 -7.27
N ALA A 69 9.77 -7.34 -8.24
CA ALA A 69 10.55 -7.47 -9.46
C ALA A 69 10.50 -6.22 -10.35
N ALA A 70 9.40 -5.46 -10.33
CA ALA A 70 9.28 -4.22 -11.08
C ALA A 70 9.79 -2.98 -10.31
N PHE A 71 9.62 -2.96 -8.99
CA PHE A 71 9.81 -1.78 -8.16
C PHE A 71 11.27 -1.56 -7.75
N PHE A 72 11.88 -2.54 -7.06
CA PHE A 72 13.20 -2.38 -6.46
C PHE A 72 14.30 -2.16 -7.51
N PRO A 73 14.38 -2.95 -8.60
CA PRO A 73 15.39 -2.74 -9.64
C PRO A 73 15.28 -1.36 -10.30
N ALA A 74 14.05 -0.83 -10.46
CA ALA A 74 13.83 0.48 -11.06
C ALA A 74 14.35 1.65 -10.20
N LEU A 75 14.49 1.43 -8.88
CA LEU A 75 15.11 2.38 -7.96
C LEU A 75 16.62 2.13 -7.76
N GLY A 76 17.19 1.11 -8.41
CA GLY A 76 18.59 0.71 -8.21
C GLY A 76 18.87 0.24 -6.77
N ARG A 77 17.87 -0.34 -6.12
CA ARG A 77 17.93 -0.84 -4.73
C ARG A 77 17.39 -2.25 -4.64
N THR A 78 17.59 -2.86 -3.48
CA THR A 78 17.03 -4.16 -3.13
C THR A 78 15.92 -4.01 -2.10
N ARG A 79 15.07 -5.04 -2.00
CA ARG A 79 14.06 -5.16 -0.94
C ARG A 79 14.68 -5.12 0.45
N ALA A 80 15.85 -5.73 0.61
CA ALA A 80 16.55 -5.78 1.90
C ALA A 80 17.00 -4.39 2.36
N GLU A 81 17.43 -3.52 1.43
CA GLU A 81 17.87 -2.16 1.75
C GLU A 81 16.70 -1.24 2.11
N LEU A 82 15.58 -1.30 1.36
CA LEU A 82 14.46 -0.38 1.56
C LEU A 82 13.38 -0.91 2.51
N GLY A 83 13.31 -2.22 2.74
CA GLY A 83 12.32 -2.86 3.62
C GLY A 83 12.22 -2.20 5.00
N PRO A 84 13.33 -2.00 5.73
CA PRO A 84 13.32 -1.34 7.04
C PRO A 84 12.74 0.08 7.02
N LEU A 85 12.90 0.81 5.90
CA LEU A 85 12.33 2.15 5.76
C LEU A 85 10.81 2.10 5.56
N PHE A 86 10.30 1.12 4.81
CA PHE A 86 8.86 0.89 4.70
C PHE A 86 8.27 0.50 6.06
N ASP A 87 8.91 -0.40 6.80
CA ASP A 87 8.48 -0.80 8.14
C ASP A 87 8.42 0.40 9.09
N ALA A 88 9.45 1.25 9.08
CA ALA A 88 9.49 2.47 9.87
C ALA A 88 8.40 3.48 9.45
N PHE A 89 8.15 3.64 8.15
CA PHE A 89 7.05 4.46 7.64
C PHE A 89 5.69 3.97 8.16
N TYR A 90 5.42 2.67 8.05
CA TYR A 90 4.16 2.08 8.51
C TYR A 90 3.99 2.17 10.04
N ALA A 91 5.07 2.10 10.79
CA ALA A 91 5.04 2.25 12.24
C ALA A 91 4.82 3.70 12.71
N THR A 92 5.34 4.70 11.99
CA THR A 92 5.47 6.08 12.53
C THR A 92 4.70 7.16 11.75
N ARG A 93 4.58 7.03 10.42
CA ARG A 93 3.96 8.04 9.55
C ARG A 93 2.57 7.63 9.08
N PHE A 94 2.41 6.37 8.66
CA PHE A 94 1.13 5.85 8.19
C PHE A 94 -0.03 6.04 9.20
N PRO A 95 0.14 5.88 10.53
CA PRO A 95 -0.95 6.07 11.49
C PRO A 95 -1.55 7.49 11.48
N GLN A 96 -0.80 8.49 10.99
CA GLN A 96 -1.27 9.88 10.90
C GLN A 96 -2.38 10.05 9.85
N LEU A 97 -2.44 9.13 8.86
CA LEU A 97 -3.50 9.09 7.85
C LEU A 97 -4.84 8.59 8.41
N ARG A 98 -4.89 8.14 9.68
CA ARG A 98 -6.12 7.66 10.32
C ARG A 98 -7.28 8.65 10.25
N SER A 99 -6.99 9.96 10.23
CA SER A 99 -8.02 11.00 10.11
C SER A 99 -8.81 10.96 8.79
N LEU A 100 -8.30 10.27 7.76
CA LEU A 100 -8.91 10.14 6.44
C LEU A 100 -9.83 8.92 6.32
N THR A 101 -9.82 8.03 7.32
CA THR A 101 -10.65 6.82 7.37
C THR A 101 -11.39 6.74 8.70
N ARG A 102 -12.37 5.85 8.80
CA ARG A 102 -13.07 5.58 10.06
C ARG A 102 -13.66 4.17 10.06
N PRO A 103 -13.81 3.52 11.23
CA PRO A 103 -14.57 2.29 11.33
C PRO A 103 -15.98 2.45 10.75
N ASN A 104 -16.48 1.42 10.08
CA ASN A 104 -17.87 1.37 9.67
C ASN A 104 -18.73 0.92 10.86
N PRO A 105 -19.60 1.79 11.44
CA PRO A 105 -20.39 1.40 12.62
C PRO A 105 -21.30 0.19 12.37
N ALA A 106 -21.73 -0.01 11.12
CA ALA A 106 -22.56 -1.14 10.72
C ALA A 106 -21.80 -2.47 10.71
N ALA A 107 -20.46 -2.45 10.70
CA ALA A 107 -19.63 -3.65 10.73
C ALA A 107 -19.40 -4.18 12.15
N ARG A 108 -19.68 -3.37 13.19
CA ARG A 108 -19.44 -3.75 14.59
C ARG A 108 -20.15 -5.05 15.04
N PRO A 109 -21.37 -5.38 14.60
CA PRO A 109 -22.01 -6.65 14.94
C PRO A 109 -21.34 -7.90 14.34
N LEU A 110 -20.37 -7.73 13.43
CA LEU A 110 -19.66 -8.82 12.75
C LEU A 110 -18.32 -9.17 13.42
N LEU A 111 -17.89 -8.38 14.42
CA LEU A 111 -16.62 -8.49 15.15
C LEU A 111 -16.86 -8.84 16.62
#